data_AF-A0A9W7GE18-F1
#
_entry.id   AF-A0A9W7GE18-F1
#
_cell.length_a   1.000
_cell.length_b   1.000
_cell.length_c   1.000
_cell.angle_alpha   90.00
_cell.angle_beta   90.00
_cell.angle_gamma   90.00
#
_symmetry.space_group_name_H-M   'P 1'
#
loop_
_entity.id
_entity.type
_entity.pdbx_description
1 polymer ?
#
loop_
_entity_poly.entity_id
_entity_poly.type
_entity_poly.pdbx_seq_one_letter_code
_entity_poly.pdbx_strand_id
1 'polypeptide(L)'
;VITDVDDTLKSSGGVTAAGVPLGGIDIQYPRGAVYPGVFQFMFELTVHSSRCPMNLAVLTARAEEFKAALELKPTSAICAKAKRAGEKAGVRGWGIGPVLYGSVAEWVNQANKGRRKFSNFETLMSVNLPATTYVYVGDTGEMDGEAGDQMLRYYPGLVQGVFLHVVSYDIDQGNVAVPGDRIIRGRPVLHFRTYVGAARKAWEWGMMGEEGVVRVKKQAEEDLREIGYREGRRKVGGKVRAR
;
A
#
# COMPACT_ATOMS: atom_id res chain seq x y z
N VAL A 1 4.56 7.05 -7.62
CA VAL A 1 4.58 6.08 -6.50
C VAL A 1 4.06 4.74 -6.99
N ILE A 2 4.70 3.66 -6.55
CA ILE A 2 4.30 2.28 -6.85
C ILE A 2 3.85 1.63 -5.54
N THR A 3 2.80 0.84 -5.57
CA THR A 3 2.24 0.21 -4.37
C THR A 3 1.79 -1.22 -4.59
N ASP A 4 1.87 -2.05 -3.55
CA ASP A 4 1.01 -3.24 -3.45
C ASP A 4 -0.43 -2.86 -3.04
N VAL A 5 -1.35 -3.83 -2.97
CA VAL A 5 -2.76 -3.67 -2.59
C VAL A 5 -3.09 -4.27 -1.22
N ASP A 6 -2.88 -5.57 -1.05
CA ASP A 6 -3.34 -6.30 0.13
C ASP A 6 -2.31 -6.10 1.23
N ASP A 7 -2.76 -5.78 2.44
CA ASP A 7 -1.92 -5.42 3.58
C ASP A 7 -1.06 -4.15 3.42
N THR A 8 -1.08 -3.54 2.23
CA THR A 8 -0.52 -2.23 1.96
C THR A 8 -1.59 -1.14 1.89
N LEU A 9 -2.58 -1.24 0.99
CA LEU A 9 -3.67 -0.23 0.86
C LEU A 9 -4.88 -0.55 1.74
N LYS A 10 -5.14 -1.84 1.96
CA LYS A 10 -6.24 -2.33 2.77
C LYS A 10 -5.85 -3.60 3.51
N SER A 11 -6.48 -3.85 4.65
CA SER A 11 -6.32 -5.12 5.36
C SER A 11 -6.91 -6.28 4.57
N SER A 12 -6.15 -7.36 4.46
CA SER A 12 -6.59 -8.65 3.93
C SER A 12 -7.50 -9.42 4.89
N GLY A 13 -7.39 -9.14 6.20
CA GLY A 13 -8.10 -9.83 7.27
C GLY A 13 -7.59 -11.25 7.55
N GLY A 14 -6.39 -11.60 7.09
CA GLY A 14 -5.73 -12.89 7.38
C GLY A 14 -6.53 -14.13 6.96
N VAL A 15 -7.37 -14.02 5.93
CA VAL A 15 -8.23 -15.13 5.50
C VAL A 15 -7.43 -16.17 4.73
N THR A 16 -7.53 -17.44 5.12
CA THR A 16 -6.88 -18.57 4.44
C THR A 16 -7.91 -19.51 3.82
N ALA A 17 -7.57 -20.14 2.69
CA ALA A 17 -8.28 -21.30 2.15
C ALA A 17 -7.29 -22.45 1.92
N ALA A 18 -7.62 -23.64 2.44
CA ALA A 18 -6.75 -24.81 2.40
C ALA A 18 -5.31 -24.54 2.91
N GLY A 19 -5.17 -23.69 3.94
CA GLY A 19 -3.88 -23.29 4.50
C GLY A 19 -3.12 -22.22 3.70
N VAL A 20 -3.67 -21.73 2.59
CA VAL A 20 -3.07 -20.70 1.75
C VAL A 20 -3.73 -19.34 2.01
N PRO A 21 -2.97 -18.26 2.28
CA PRO A 21 -3.52 -16.91 2.42
C PRO A 21 -4.23 -16.44 1.14
N LEU A 22 -5.48 -15.96 1.28
CA LEU A 22 -6.30 -15.38 0.21
C LEU A 22 -6.12 -13.85 0.15
N GLY A 23 -4.88 -13.40 -0.06
CA GLY A 23 -4.47 -12.00 -0.01
C GLY A 23 -3.16 -11.91 0.78
N GLY A 24 -3.22 -11.24 1.92
CA GLY A 24 -2.14 -11.19 2.91
C GLY A 24 -2.52 -11.83 4.25
N ILE A 25 -1.83 -11.40 5.29
CA ILE A 25 -1.86 -11.96 6.65
C ILE A 25 -2.41 -11.00 7.70
N ASP A 26 -2.58 -9.71 7.40
CA ASP A 26 -2.96 -8.70 8.39
C ASP A 26 -4.34 -8.97 8.98
N ILE A 27 -4.40 -9.03 10.31
CA ILE A 27 -5.65 -9.12 11.09
C ILE A 27 -5.92 -7.88 11.94
N GLN A 28 -5.08 -6.85 11.82
CA GLN A 28 -5.11 -5.67 12.69
C GLN A 28 -6.27 -4.72 12.39
N TYR A 29 -6.75 -4.72 11.14
CA TYR A 29 -7.97 -4.04 10.74
C TYR A 29 -8.97 -5.02 10.17
N PRO A 30 -10.28 -4.71 10.20
CA PRO A 30 -11.29 -5.55 9.56
C PRO A 30 -10.96 -5.77 8.08
N ARG A 31 -11.22 -6.99 7.59
CA ARG A 31 -11.02 -7.34 6.18
C ARG A 31 -11.64 -6.30 5.26
N GLY A 32 -10.84 -5.80 4.31
CA GLY A 32 -11.24 -4.81 3.33
C GLY A 32 -11.24 -3.36 3.83
N ALA A 33 -10.93 -3.11 5.10
CA ALA A 33 -10.74 -1.76 5.60
C ALA A 33 -9.49 -1.14 4.96
N VAL A 34 -9.65 0.06 4.39
CA VAL A 34 -8.54 0.86 3.88
C VAL A 34 -7.77 1.43 5.07
N TYR A 35 -6.44 1.35 5.03
CA TYR A 35 -5.62 1.85 6.13
C TYR A 35 -5.74 3.38 6.28
N PRO A 36 -5.83 3.90 7.51
CA PRO A 36 -5.99 5.33 7.74
C PRO A 36 -4.87 6.16 7.12
N GLY A 37 -5.22 7.19 6.34
CA GLY A 37 -4.28 8.13 5.75
C GLY A 37 -3.48 7.61 4.55
N VAL A 38 -3.66 6.34 4.13
CA VAL A 38 -2.85 5.72 3.08
C VAL A 38 -2.84 6.52 1.78
N PHE A 39 -4.00 6.89 1.26
CA PHE A 39 -4.07 7.60 -0.03
C PHE A 39 -3.58 9.04 0.06
N GLN A 40 -3.72 9.69 1.22
CA GLN A 40 -3.10 10.99 1.43
C GLN A 40 -1.58 10.87 1.42
N PHE A 41 -1.01 9.86 2.10
CA PHE A 41 0.43 9.62 2.09
C PHE A 41 0.97 9.38 0.68
N MET A 42 0.32 8.51 -0.09
CA MET A 42 0.69 8.24 -1.48
C MET A 42 0.58 9.49 -2.37
N PHE A 43 -0.44 10.32 -2.13
CA PHE A 43 -0.62 11.58 -2.83
C PHE A 43 0.51 12.56 -2.53
N GLU A 44 0.82 12.79 -1.23
CA GLU A 44 1.88 13.71 -0.80
C GLU A 44 3.25 13.32 -1.35
N LEU A 45 3.59 12.02 -1.35
CA LEU A 45 4.81 11.52 -2.00
C LEU A 45 4.86 11.86 -3.50
N THR A 46 3.71 11.75 -4.18
CA THR A 46 3.64 11.98 -5.62
C THR A 46 3.79 13.46 -5.96
N VAL A 47 3.09 14.35 -5.26
CA VAL A 47 3.14 15.80 -5.53
C VAL A 47 4.43 16.47 -5.06
N HIS A 48 5.13 15.87 -4.09
CA HIS A 48 6.42 16.38 -3.66
C HIS A 48 7.46 16.34 -4.80
N SER A 49 7.41 15.30 -5.63
CA SER A 49 8.38 15.07 -6.70
C SER A 49 8.01 15.76 -8.02
N SER A 50 6.76 16.20 -8.20
CA SER A 50 6.29 16.77 -9.48
C SER A 50 5.05 17.65 -9.31
N ARG A 51 5.01 18.74 -10.09
CA ARG A 51 3.82 19.58 -10.26
C ARG A 51 2.72 18.92 -11.11
N CYS A 52 3.06 17.90 -11.89
CA CYS A 52 2.13 17.06 -12.64
C CYS A 52 2.22 15.64 -12.06
N PRO A 53 1.48 15.34 -10.98
CA PRO A 53 1.58 14.07 -10.28
C PRO A 53 1.02 12.92 -11.14
N MET A 54 1.82 11.87 -11.32
CA MET A 54 1.36 10.64 -11.97
C MET A 54 0.44 9.83 -11.07
N ASN A 55 -0.43 9.01 -11.68
CA ASN A 55 -1.26 8.06 -10.96
C ASN A 55 -0.42 6.99 -10.23
N LEU A 56 -1.02 6.37 -9.22
CA LEU A 56 -0.44 5.24 -8.50
C LEU A 56 -0.38 4.03 -9.42
N ALA A 57 0.81 3.48 -9.59
CA ALA A 57 0.98 2.18 -10.22
C ALA A 57 0.84 1.08 -9.17
N VAL A 58 0.11 0.02 -9.50
CA VAL A 58 -0.12 -1.11 -8.59
C VAL A 58 0.65 -2.32 -9.09
N LEU A 59 1.46 -2.92 -8.22
CA LEU A 59 2.13 -4.20 -8.45
C LEU A 59 1.52 -5.23 -7.51
N THR A 60 0.62 -6.07 -8.03
CA THR A 60 -0.10 -7.04 -7.20
C THR A 60 0.25 -8.47 -7.57
N ALA A 61 0.41 -9.33 -6.56
CA ALA A 61 0.58 -10.76 -6.76
C ALA A 61 -0.75 -11.48 -7.04
N ARG A 62 -1.87 -10.76 -7.11
CA ARG A 62 -3.16 -11.35 -7.51
C ARG A 62 -3.06 -11.91 -8.91
N ALA A 63 -3.49 -13.15 -9.05
CA ALA A 63 -3.47 -13.86 -10.31
C ALA A 63 -4.38 -13.18 -11.35
N GLU A 64 -3.81 -12.93 -12.52
CA GLU A 64 -4.49 -12.35 -13.68
C GLU A 64 -5.66 -13.22 -14.16
N GLU A 65 -5.57 -14.54 -13.96
CA GLU A 65 -6.61 -15.50 -14.30
C GLU A 65 -7.89 -15.31 -13.45
N PHE A 66 -7.76 -14.66 -12.29
CA PHE A 66 -8.91 -14.24 -11.47
C PHE A 66 -9.24 -12.76 -11.59
N LYS A 67 -8.69 -12.05 -12.59
CA LYS A 67 -8.92 -10.60 -12.79
C LYS A 67 -10.41 -10.25 -12.81
N ALA A 68 -11.28 -11.04 -13.45
CA ALA A 68 -12.72 -10.77 -13.44
C ALA A 68 -13.35 -10.72 -12.02
N ALA A 69 -12.80 -11.48 -11.06
CA ALA A 69 -13.24 -11.52 -9.67
C ALA A 69 -12.43 -10.58 -8.75
N LEU A 70 -11.17 -10.29 -9.11
CA LEU A 70 -10.20 -9.58 -8.27
C LEU A 70 -9.80 -8.19 -8.77
N GLU A 71 -10.36 -7.78 -9.91
CA GLU A 71 -10.10 -6.49 -10.55
C GLU A 71 -10.45 -5.35 -9.60
N LEU A 72 -9.53 -4.39 -9.52
CA LEU A 72 -9.74 -3.10 -8.88
C LEU A 72 -10.70 -2.26 -9.73
N LYS A 73 -11.99 -2.56 -9.62
CA LYS A 73 -13.04 -1.81 -10.32
C LYS A 73 -12.95 -0.33 -9.94
N PRO A 74 -13.24 0.61 -10.86
CA PRO A 74 -13.27 2.04 -10.54
C PRO A 74 -14.22 2.39 -9.38
N THR A 75 -15.25 1.58 -9.16
CA THR A 75 -16.23 1.69 -8.06
C THR A 75 -15.74 1.11 -6.73
N SER A 76 -14.56 0.47 -6.70
CA SER A 76 -14.00 -0.08 -5.47
C SER A 76 -13.67 1.02 -4.48
N ALA A 77 -13.75 0.71 -3.19
CA ALA A 77 -13.42 1.66 -2.12
C ALA A 77 -11.99 2.20 -2.24
N ILE A 78 -11.05 1.40 -2.77
CA ILE A 78 -9.67 1.79 -3.06
C ILE A 78 -9.65 2.90 -4.11
N CYS A 79 -10.24 2.66 -5.28
CA CYS A 79 -10.24 3.64 -6.37
C CYS A 79 -10.98 4.92 -5.98
N ALA A 80 -12.12 4.80 -5.27
CA ALA A 80 -12.88 5.94 -4.80
C ALA A 80 -12.11 6.79 -3.77
N LYS A 81 -11.47 6.16 -2.76
CA LYS A 81 -10.67 6.89 -1.76
C LYS A 81 -9.40 7.50 -2.37
N ALA A 82 -8.73 6.80 -3.28
CA ALA A 82 -7.58 7.34 -4.02
C ALA A 82 -7.98 8.61 -4.80
N LYS A 83 -9.04 8.52 -5.60
CA LYS A 83 -9.56 9.67 -6.37
C LYS A 83 -9.91 10.85 -5.46
N ARG A 84 -10.56 10.57 -4.32
CA ARG A 84 -10.95 11.61 -3.36
C ARG A 84 -9.75 12.36 -2.75
N ALA A 85 -8.62 11.68 -2.53
CA ALA A 85 -7.41 12.34 -2.02
C ALA A 85 -6.86 13.36 -3.03
N GLY A 86 -6.81 13.00 -4.32
CA GLY A 86 -6.42 13.93 -5.39
C GLY A 86 -7.40 15.10 -5.54
N GLU A 87 -8.70 14.83 -5.53
CA GLU A 87 -9.75 15.86 -5.64
C GLU A 87 -9.73 16.85 -4.47
N LYS A 88 -9.54 16.38 -3.24
CA LYS A 88 -9.40 17.25 -2.05
C LYS A 88 -8.23 18.25 -2.19
N ALA A 89 -7.19 17.86 -2.92
CA ALA A 89 -6.02 18.70 -3.18
C ALA A 89 -6.09 19.47 -4.50
N GLY A 90 -7.24 19.44 -5.20
CA GLY A 90 -7.42 20.14 -6.47
C GLY A 90 -6.79 19.46 -7.69
N VAL A 91 -6.27 18.24 -7.54
CA VAL A 91 -5.64 17.48 -8.63
C VAL A 91 -6.66 16.50 -9.22
N ARG A 92 -7.33 16.92 -10.30
CA ARG A 92 -8.29 16.08 -11.00
C ARG A 92 -7.58 14.96 -11.77
N GLY A 93 -8.20 13.79 -11.79
CA GLY A 93 -7.70 12.62 -12.52
C GLY A 93 -6.61 11.83 -11.80
N TRP A 94 -6.14 12.29 -10.63
CA TRP A 94 -5.23 11.53 -9.80
C TRP A 94 -5.94 10.37 -9.09
N GLY A 95 -5.30 9.19 -9.05
CA GLY A 95 -5.82 8.01 -8.35
C GLY A 95 -5.03 6.75 -8.69
N ILE A 96 -5.72 5.62 -8.75
CA ILE A 96 -5.14 4.34 -9.23
C ILE A 96 -4.99 4.41 -10.76
N GLY A 97 -3.79 4.14 -11.24
CA GLY A 97 -3.44 4.08 -12.65
C GLY A 97 -3.21 2.63 -13.11
N PRO A 98 -2.05 2.31 -13.70
CA PRO A 98 -1.80 0.96 -14.21
C PRO A 98 -1.77 -0.08 -13.07
N VAL A 99 -2.39 -1.22 -13.31
CA VAL A 99 -2.38 -2.37 -12.39
C VAL A 99 -1.72 -3.55 -13.09
N LEU A 100 -0.56 -3.96 -12.58
CA LEU A 100 0.22 -5.07 -13.09
C LEU A 100 0.01 -6.28 -12.18
N TYR A 101 -0.68 -7.28 -12.73
CA TYR A 101 -1.07 -8.51 -12.03
C TYR A 101 0.05 -9.57 -12.06
N GLY A 102 -0.02 -10.51 -11.12
CA GLY A 102 0.76 -11.75 -11.11
C GLY A 102 0.04 -12.87 -11.86
N SER A 103 0.55 -14.10 -11.77
CA SER A 103 -0.09 -15.31 -12.33
C SER A 103 -0.55 -16.30 -11.25
N VAL A 104 -1.44 -17.25 -11.58
CA VAL A 104 -1.89 -18.32 -10.67
C VAL A 104 -0.72 -19.16 -10.16
N ALA A 105 0.24 -19.48 -11.02
CA ALA A 105 1.41 -20.29 -10.64
C ALA A 105 2.24 -19.62 -9.53
N GLU A 106 2.32 -18.29 -9.54
CA GLU A 106 3.02 -17.49 -8.55
C GLU A 106 2.19 -17.24 -7.29
N TRP A 107 0.86 -17.22 -7.42
CA TRP A 107 -0.04 -17.16 -6.27
C TRP A 107 0.09 -18.42 -5.39
N VAL A 108 0.30 -19.58 -6.02
CA VAL A 108 0.58 -20.86 -5.34
C VAL A 108 2.03 -20.93 -4.87
N ASN A 109 2.99 -20.45 -5.66
CA ASN A 109 4.42 -20.40 -5.29
C ASN A 109 4.83 -19.04 -4.70
N GLN A 110 4.59 -18.89 -3.40
CA GLN A 110 4.89 -17.67 -2.63
C GLN A 110 6.34 -17.19 -2.76
N ALA A 111 7.31 -18.09 -2.99
CA ALA A 111 8.74 -17.77 -3.10
C ALA A 111 9.10 -16.97 -4.37
N ASN A 112 8.19 -16.86 -5.34
CA ASN A 112 8.42 -16.12 -6.59
C ASN A 112 7.75 -14.75 -6.63
N LYS A 113 6.90 -14.41 -5.64
CA LYS A 113 6.14 -13.16 -5.65
C LYS A 113 7.03 -11.91 -5.72
N GLY A 114 8.13 -11.90 -4.97
CA GLY A 114 9.09 -10.78 -4.98
C GLY A 114 9.70 -10.55 -6.37
N ARG A 115 10.19 -11.62 -7.00
CA ARG A 115 10.73 -11.59 -8.37
C ARG A 115 9.71 -11.12 -9.39
N ARG A 116 8.45 -11.54 -9.27
CA ARG A 116 7.38 -11.08 -10.17
C ARG A 116 7.09 -9.60 -10.02
N LYS A 117 6.99 -9.09 -8.78
CA LYS A 117 6.80 -7.64 -8.54
C LYS A 117 7.98 -6.84 -9.10
N PHE A 118 9.20 -7.34 -8.97
CA PHE A 118 10.37 -6.74 -9.60
C PHE A 118 10.29 -6.74 -11.15
N SER A 119 9.90 -7.85 -11.78
CA SER A 119 9.70 -7.92 -13.23
C SER A 119 8.56 -7.00 -13.73
N ASN A 120 7.46 -6.91 -12.97
CA ASN A 120 6.38 -5.96 -13.27
C ASN A 120 6.88 -4.50 -13.13
N PHE A 121 7.76 -4.22 -12.17
CA PHE A 121 8.41 -2.92 -12.08
C PHE A 121 9.26 -2.62 -13.32
N GLU A 122 10.05 -3.56 -13.82
CA GLU A 122 10.82 -3.38 -15.07
C GLU A 122 9.89 -3.13 -16.27
N THR A 123 8.77 -3.84 -16.34
CA THR A 123 7.73 -3.63 -17.37
C THR A 123 7.16 -2.22 -17.28
N LEU A 124 6.80 -1.75 -16.08
CA LEU A 124 6.34 -0.38 -15.85
C LEU A 124 7.39 0.66 -16.23
N MET A 125 8.66 0.40 -15.93
CA MET A 125 9.76 1.29 -16.28
C MET A 125 9.95 1.42 -17.79
N SER A 126 9.79 0.33 -18.56
CA SER A 126 9.95 0.35 -20.02
C SER A 126 8.93 1.21 -20.77
N VAL A 127 7.78 1.50 -20.15
CA VAL A 127 6.70 2.33 -20.74
C VAL A 127 6.67 3.75 -20.20
N ASN A 128 7.40 4.03 -19.11
CA ASN A 128 7.49 5.35 -18.50
C ASN A 128 8.60 6.20 -19.14
N LEU A 129 8.55 7.51 -18.91
CA LEU A 129 9.60 8.41 -19.36
C LEU A 129 10.93 8.09 -18.65
N PRO A 130 12.10 8.17 -19.33
CA PRO A 130 13.41 7.79 -18.76
C PRO A 130 13.81 8.52 -17.47
N ALA A 131 13.29 9.73 -17.23
CA ALA A 131 13.56 10.52 -16.04
C ALA A 131 12.60 10.24 -14.86
N THR A 132 11.72 9.23 -14.99
CA THR A 132 10.75 8.91 -13.95
C THR A 132 11.44 8.32 -12.72
N THR A 133 11.24 8.95 -11.57
CA THR A 133 11.68 8.41 -10.27
C THR A 133 10.54 7.71 -9.55
N TYR A 134 10.90 6.75 -8.69
CA TYR A 134 9.95 5.88 -8.03
C TYR A 134 10.15 5.87 -6.52
N VAL A 135 9.04 5.74 -5.80
CA VAL A 135 9.00 5.32 -4.41
C VAL A 135 8.11 4.10 -4.38
N TYR A 136 8.58 3.03 -3.76
CA TYR A 136 7.82 1.79 -3.63
C TYR A 136 7.26 1.65 -2.21
N VAL A 137 6.00 1.28 -2.11
CA VAL A 137 5.32 1.05 -0.84
C VAL A 137 4.70 -0.35 -0.86
N GLY A 138 5.06 -1.18 0.10
CA GLY A 138 4.57 -2.54 0.24
C GLY A 138 4.39 -2.90 1.70
N ASP A 139 4.27 -4.19 2.00
CA ASP A 139 4.13 -4.72 3.36
C ASP A 139 5.21 -5.74 3.74
N THR A 140 5.22 -6.20 4.99
CA THR A 140 6.16 -7.23 5.48
C THR A 140 5.58 -8.64 5.51
N GLY A 141 4.29 -8.80 5.20
CA GLY A 141 3.60 -10.08 5.20
C GLY A 141 3.76 -10.85 3.89
N GLU A 142 3.99 -10.15 2.78
CA GLU A 142 4.38 -10.73 1.49
C GLU A 142 5.87 -10.48 1.15
N MET A 143 6.25 -10.77 -0.10
CA MET A 143 7.62 -10.64 -0.61
C MET A 143 7.94 -9.22 -1.14
N ASP A 144 7.26 -8.19 -0.63
CA ASP A 144 7.50 -6.79 -1.02
C ASP A 144 8.86 -6.28 -0.57
N GLY A 145 9.33 -6.73 0.59
CA GLY A 145 10.69 -6.43 1.04
C GLY A 145 11.76 -6.93 0.06
N GLU A 146 11.57 -8.13 -0.51
CA GLU A 146 12.48 -8.67 -1.52
C GLU A 146 12.41 -7.88 -2.83
N ALA A 147 11.19 -7.56 -3.30
CA ALA A 147 10.99 -6.76 -4.50
C ALA A 147 11.64 -5.37 -4.36
N GLY A 148 11.41 -4.70 -3.24
CA GLY A 148 12.02 -3.41 -2.92
C GLY A 148 13.54 -3.47 -2.84
N ASP A 149 14.10 -4.52 -2.26
CA ASP A 149 15.54 -4.74 -2.23
C ASP A 149 16.14 -4.87 -3.64
N GLN A 150 15.48 -5.64 -4.52
CA GLN A 150 15.91 -5.79 -5.91
C GLN A 150 15.83 -4.45 -6.65
N MET A 151 14.73 -3.71 -6.49
CA MET A 151 14.57 -2.36 -7.05
C MET A 151 15.73 -1.43 -6.64
N LEU A 152 16.09 -1.39 -5.36
CA LEU A 152 17.20 -0.55 -4.88
C LEU A 152 18.58 -1.07 -5.31
N ARG A 153 18.77 -2.39 -5.43
CA ARG A 153 20.04 -2.97 -5.88
C ARG A 153 20.29 -2.71 -7.36
N TYR A 154 19.30 -2.91 -8.22
CA TYR A 154 19.48 -2.80 -9.66
C TYR A 154 19.24 -1.38 -10.19
N TYR A 155 18.35 -0.62 -9.56
CA TYR A 155 17.94 0.72 -10.02
C TYR A 155 18.02 1.83 -8.95
N PRO A 156 19.14 1.98 -8.21
CA PRO A 156 19.27 2.97 -7.13
C PRO A 156 19.19 4.43 -7.59
N GLY A 157 19.41 4.70 -8.89
CA GLY A 157 19.25 6.03 -9.47
C GLY A 157 17.79 6.45 -9.63
N LEU A 158 16.91 5.47 -9.88
CA LEU A 158 15.50 5.71 -10.18
C LEU A 158 14.63 5.57 -8.93
N VAL A 159 14.93 4.60 -8.07
CA VAL A 159 14.13 4.33 -6.86
C VAL A 159 14.67 5.10 -5.67
N GLN A 160 13.89 6.07 -5.19
CA GLN A 160 14.28 7.01 -4.14
C GLN A 160 14.17 6.43 -2.74
N GLY A 161 13.29 5.43 -2.55
CA GLY A 161 13.10 4.77 -1.26
C GLY A 161 12.02 3.69 -1.32
N VAL A 162 12.06 2.79 -0.34
CA VAL A 162 11.09 1.72 -0.13
C VAL A 162 10.46 1.90 1.25
N PHE A 163 9.14 1.81 1.34
CA PHE A 163 8.39 1.85 2.59
C PHE A 163 7.69 0.51 2.78
N LEU A 164 7.90 -0.13 3.93
CA LEU A 164 7.32 -1.44 4.25
C LEU A 164 6.39 -1.32 5.46
N HIS A 165 5.09 -1.51 5.20
CA HIS A 165 4.06 -1.56 6.20
C HIS A 165 4.20 -2.85 7.00
N VAL A 166 4.54 -2.71 8.28
CA VAL A 166 4.74 -3.85 9.18
C VAL A 166 3.39 -4.37 9.58
N VAL A 167 3.02 -5.51 9.01
CA VAL A 167 1.78 -6.25 9.31
C VAL A 167 2.06 -7.51 10.09
N SER A 168 1.05 -8.01 10.80
CA SER A 168 1.18 -9.21 11.62
C SER A 168 -0.10 -10.05 11.58
N TYR A 169 0.09 -11.37 11.69
CA TYR A 169 -0.98 -12.35 11.95
C TYR A 169 -1.17 -12.60 13.45
N ASP A 170 -0.36 -11.98 14.31
CA ASP A 170 -0.45 -12.13 15.76
C ASP A 170 -1.61 -11.30 16.33
N ILE A 171 -2.39 -11.94 17.20
CA ILE A 171 -3.55 -11.36 17.89
C ILE A 171 -3.08 -10.33 18.92
N ASP A 172 -1.83 -10.42 19.39
CA ASP A 172 -1.24 -9.45 20.32
C ASP A 172 -0.76 -8.17 19.58
N GLN A 173 -1.70 -7.52 18.88
CA GLN A 173 -1.51 -6.42 17.94
C GLN A 173 -0.73 -5.22 18.52
N GLY A 174 -0.68 -5.09 19.85
CA GLY A 174 0.02 -4.04 20.57
C GLY A 174 1.55 -4.21 20.63
N ASN A 175 2.08 -5.41 20.40
CA ASN A 175 3.51 -5.74 20.59
C ASN A 175 4.24 -6.13 19.30
N VAL A 176 3.72 -5.77 18.13
CA VAL A 176 4.41 -6.05 16.87
C VAL A 176 5.69 -5.21 16.77
N ALA A 177 6.83 -5.88 16.92
CA ALA A 177 8.14 -5.25 16.79
C ALA A 177 8.34 -4.74 15.36
N VAL A 178 8.63 -3.45 15.23
CA VAL A 178 8.95 -2.82 13.95
C VAL A 178 10.43 -3.09 13.66
N PRO A 179 10.77 -3.75 12.55
CA PRO A 179 12.17 -3.92 12.18
C PRO A 179 12.88 -2.58 12.01
N GLY A 180 14.18 -2.55 12.24
CA GLY A 180 14.99 -1.35 12.01
C GLY A 180 14.97 -0.92 10.55
N ASP A 181 15.08 0.38 10.30
CA ASP A 181 15.31 0.90 8.95
C ASP A 181 16.71 0.50 8.46
N ARG A 182 16.86 0.39 7.15
CA ARG A 182 18.15 0.04 6.53
C ARG A 182 18.38 0.83 5.25
N ILE A 183 19.62 0.79 4.76
CA ILE A 183 20.04 1.50 3.55
C ILE A 183 20.60 0.49 2.56
N ILE A 184 20.17 0.58 1.30
CA ILE A 184 20.69 -0.22 0.19
C ILE A 184 21.16 0.76 -0.89
N ARG A 185 22.45 0.73 -1.23
CA ARG A 185 23.04 1.63 -2.25
C ARG A 185 22.70 3.11 -2.04
N GLY A 186 22.71 3.57 -0.79
CA GLY A 186 22.41 4.96 -0.41
C GLY A 186 20.92 5.32 -0.39
N ARG A 187 20.03 4.35 -0.62
CA ARG A 187 18.57 4.54 -0.59
C ARG A 187 17.93 3.85 0.61
N PRO A 188 16.91 4.46 1.24
CA PRO A 188 16.31 3.91 2.45
C PRO A 188 15.28 2.81 2.18
N VAL A 189 15.25 1.84 3.08
CA VAL A 189 14.15 0.89 3.29
C VAL A 189 13.59 1.18 4.68
N LEU A 190 12.34 1.65 4.73
CA LEU A 190 11.71 2.26 5.89
C LEU A 190 10.54 1.41 6.38
N HIS A 191 10.66 0.83 7.56
CA HIS A 191 9.58 0.03 8.16
C HIS A 191 8.64 0.93 8.95
N PHE A 192 7.33 0.73 8.85
CA PHE A 192 6.37 1.58 9.57
C PHE A 192 5.10 0.83 9.95
N ARG A 193 4.40 1.32 10.99
CA ARG A 193 3.12 0.75 11.46
C ARG A 193 1.91 1.57 11.06
N THR A 194 2.09 2.87 10.89
CA THR A 194 1.02 3.79 10.52
C THR A 194 1.50 4.69 9.40
N TYR A 195 0.60 5.11 8.53
CA TYR A 195 0.93 6.02 7.44
C TYR A 195 1.36 7.41 7.92
N VAL A 196 1.00 7.80 9.15
CA VAL A 196 1.57 8.98 9.82
C VAL A 196 3.04 8.77 10.15
N GLY A 197 3.40 7.58 10.66
CA GLY A 197 4.80 7.20 10.86
C GLY A 197 5.59 7.14 9.55
N ALA A 198 4.99 6.63 8.48
CA ALA A 198 5.58 6.64 7.14
C ALA A 198 5.81 8.07 6.65
N ALA A 199 4.84 8.97 6.83
CA ALA A 199 4.95 10.38 6.45
C ALA A 199 6.08 11.09 7.19
N ARG A 200 6.25 10.86 8.50
CA ARG A 200 7.39 11.38 9.26
C ARG A 200 8.72 10.92 8.66
N LYS A 201 8.86 9.63 8.37
CA LYS A 201 10.08 9.09 7.75
C LYS A 201 10.31 9.63 6.34
N ALA A 202 9.25 9.84 5.57
CA ALA A 202 9.34 10.46 4.25
C ALA A 202 9.86 11.91 4.35
N TRP A 203 9.42 12.67 5.35
CA TRP A 203 9.94 14.00 5.62
C TRP A 203 11.42 14.00 6.01
N GLU A 204 11.83 13.09 6.91
CA GLU A 204 13.22 12.93 7.33
C GLU A 204 14.17 12.60 6.17
N TRP A 205 13.67 11.87 5.17
CA TRP A 205 14.40 11.52 3.95
C TRP A 205 14.17 12.49 2.77
N GLY A 206 13.52 13.63 3.00
CA GLY A 206 13.31 14.65 1.97
C GLY A 206 12.41 14.19 0.81
N MET A 207 11.54 13.22 1.04
CA MET A 207 10.53 12.73 0.09
C MET A 207 9.14 13.36 0.33
N MET A 208 9.00 14.18 1.38
CA MET A 208 7.78 14.87 1.75
C MET A 208 8.10 16.17 2.51
N GLY A 209 7.29 17.21 2.33
CA GLY A 209 7.38 18.43 3.17
C GLY A 209 6.58 18.30 4.48
N GLU A 210 6.89 19.14 5.47
CA GLU A 210 6.21 19.16 6.77
C GLU A 210 4.68 19.29 6.65
N GLU A 211 4.22 20.18 5.78
CA GLU A 211 2.80 20.36 5.46
C GLU A 211 2.12 19.08 4.93
N GLY A 212 2.87 18.26 4.19
CA GLY A 212 2.40 16.96 3.73
C GLY A 212 2.16 16.01 4.90
N VAL A 213 3.08 15.97 5.86
CA VAL A 213 2.94 15.17 7.09
C VAL A 213 1.70 15.56 7.88
N VAL A 214 1.44 16.87 8.02
CA VAL A 214 0.24 17.39 8.69
C VAL A 214 -1.04 16.95 7.98
N ARG A 215 -1.08 17.02 6.64
CA ARG A 215 -2.23 16.55 5.86
C ARG A 215 -2.46 15.05 6.00
N VAL A 216 -1.41 14.23 5.99
CA VAL A 216 -1.52 12.78 6.23
C VAL A 216 -2.08 12.49 7.62
N LYS A 217 -1.56 13.17 8.65
CA LYS A 217 -2.06 13.04 10.02
C LYS A 217 -3.55 13.37 10.10
N LYS A 218 -3.97 14.51 9.55
CA LYS A 218 -5.38 14.92 9.55
C LYS A 218 -6.27 13.91 8.83
N GLN A 219 -5.85 13.41 7.66
CA GLN A 219 -6.63 12.42 6.92
C GLN A 219 -6.71 11.08 7.68
N ALA A 220 -5.63 10.66 8.35
CA ALA A 220 -5.63 9.45 9.16
C ALA A 220 -6.60 9.56 10.36
N GLU A 221 -6.65 10.72 11.03
CA GLU A 221 -7.63 10.97 12.11
C GLU A 221 -9.08 10.90 11.59
N GLU A 222 -9.36 11.49 10.42
CA GLU A 222 -10.68 11.40 9.77
C GLU A 222 -11.06 9.95 9.42
N ASP A 223 -10.14 9.19 8.84
CA ASP A 223 -10.36 7.79 8.46
C ASP A 223 -10.59 6.90 9.69
N LEU A 224 -9.83 7.10 10.78
CA LEU A 224 -10.02 6.37 12.04
C LEU A 224 -11.40 6.60 12.65
N ARG A 225 -11.89 7.85 12.64
CA ARG A 225 -13.25 8.18 13.10
C ARG A 225 -14.31 7.47 12.25
N GLU A 226 -14.12 7.41 10.93
CA GLU A 226 -15.03 6.68 10.03
C GLU A 226 -15.07 5.17 10.34
N ILE A 227 -13.91 4.56 10.59
CA ILE A 227 -13.81 3.14 10.97
C ILE A 227 -14.54 2.90 12.31
N GLY A 228 -14.22 3.69 13.34
CA GLY A 228 -14.87 3.56 14.66
C GLY A 228 -16.39 3.74 14.60
N TYR A 229 -16.88 4.69 13.78
CA TYR A 229 -18.32 4.88 13.57
C TYR A 229 -18.99 3.66 12.93
N ARG A 230 -18.36 3.05 11.92
CA ARG A 230 -18.87 1.84 11.25
C ARG A 230 -18.94 0.65 12.19
N GLU A 231 -17.92 0.46 13.04
CA GLU A 231 -17.92 -0.59 14.06
C GLU A 231 -19.01 -0.38 15.11
N GLY A 232 -19.22 0.86 15.56
CA GLY A 232 -20.31 1.22 16.46
C GLY A 232 -21.68 0.84 15.90
N ARG A 233 -21.98 1.20 14.63
CA ARG A 233 -23.24 0.78 13.96
C ARG A 233 -23.38 -0.74 13.87
N ARG A 234 -22.30 -1.45 13.56
CA ARG A 234 -22.32 -2.91 13.41
C ARG A 234 -22.63 -3.61 14.73
N LYS A 235 -22.12 -3.09 15.85
CA LYS A 235 -22.42 -3.57 17.21
C LYS A 235 -23.87 -3.26 17.62
N VAL A 236 -24.41 -2.11 17.25
CA VAL A 236 -25.80 -1.71 17.57
C VAL A 236 -26.83 -2.48 16.73
N GLY A 237 -26.57 -2.75 15.46
CA GLY A 237 -27.45 -3.54 14.59
C GLY A 237 -27.43 -5.06 14.82
N GLY A 238 -26.52 -5.55 15.69
CA GLY A 238 -26.31 -6.98 15.96
C GLY A 238 -27.22 -7.59 17.05
N LYS A 239 -28.09 -6.80 17.69
CA LYS A 239 -29.12 -7.31 18.61
C LYS A 239 -30.51 -7.15 18.02
N VAL A 240 -30.99 -8.15 17.27
CA VAL A 240 -32.31 -8.82 17.43
C VAL A 240 -32.28 -10.08 16.55
N ARG A 241 -31.86 -11.22 17.12
CA ARG A 241 -32.52 -12.49 16.84
C ARG A 241 -32.89 -13.05 18.21
N ALA A 242 -34.08 -12.68 18.67
CA ALA A 242 -34.72 -13.33 19.79
C ALA A 242 -34.99 -14.79 19.39
N ARG A 243 -34.71 -15.70 20.32
CA ARG A 243 -35.04 -17.12 20.25
C ARG A 243 -36.54 -17.33 20.16
#